data_AF-A0A847ICV0-F1
#
_entry.id   AF-A0A847ICV0-F1
#
_cell.length_a   1.000
_cell.length_b   1.000
_cell.length_c   1.000
_cell.angle_alpha   90.00
_cell.angle_beta   90.00
_cell.angle_gamma   90.00
#
_symmetry.space_group_name_H-M   'P 1'
#
loop_
_entity.id
_entity.type
_entity.pdbx_description
1 polymer ?
#
loop_
_entity_poly.entity_id
_entity_poly.type
_entity_poly.pdbx_seq_one_letter_code
_entity_poly.pdbx_strand_id
1 'polypeptide(L)'
;MKAVPRESGVRGALVAAAAVVAASALVACNDANAFADEYAAYLETQPSVETFRVRPNNTMPGAESVDSTITLRDGMSDDDVTATIQRLAAHQVDERIDEHRLRVTFSARDGEAAVTLLVIPGSDNPRMGDRSTLRHWVQRTRAATVETPTIVALRLWSDAVDATTAASAFPVATAIDAFVESEPAGLVQLSVSGADCNLQWDADDSPTALAAYRDLIALLPNGVAPAHCRASSQRPLTEASFFITVPRDTAPDVVQAMRERAADLGVPAEITVAA
;
A
#
# COMPACT_ATOMS: atom_id res chain seq x y z
N MET A 1 -39.27 47.09 2.42
CA MET A 1 -39.69 45.68 2.41
C MET A 1 -40.48 45.38 1.14
N LYS A 2 -39.87 44.70 0.17
CA LYS A 2 -40.45 43.58 -0.61
C LYS A 2 -39.46 43.20 -1.70
N ALA A 3 -39.16 41.91 -1.73
CA ALA A 3 -38.14 41.25 -2.52
C ALA A 3 -38.57 41.06 -3.98
N VAL A 4 -37.57 40.97 -4.84
CA VAL A 4 -37.62 40.40 -6.20
C VAL A 4 -36.43 39.42 -6.31
N PRO A 5 -36.60 38.29 -7.01
CA PRO A 5 -36.02 37.00 -6.63
C PRO A 5 -34.71 36.72 -7.36
N ARG A 6 -34.04 35.63 -6.99
CA ARG A 6 -33.23 34.86 -7.93
C ARG A 6 -32.99 33.46 -7.37
N GLU A 7 -33.62 32.50 -8.01
CA GLU A 7 -33.13 31.13 -8.06
C GLU A 7 -31.68 31.16 -8.57
N SER A 8 -30.81 30.47 -7.86
CA SER A 8 -29.43 30.16 -8.22
C SER A 8 -29.17 28.86 -7.49
N GLY A 9 -28.96 27.73 -8.13
CA GLY A 9 -28.15 27.51 -9.31
C GLY A 9 -27.40 26.23 -9.00
N VAL A 10 -27.61 25.23 -9.84
CA VAL A 10 -27.01 23.89 -9.82
C VAL A 10 -25.51 23.98 -9.50
N ARG A 11 -25.10 23.41 -8.36
CA ARG A 11 -23.71 22.98 -8.10
C ARG A 11 -23.69 21.50 -8.49
N GLY A 12 -22.96 21.02 -9.50
CA GLY A 12 -21.70 21.48 -10.05
C GLY A 12 -20.85 20.22 -10.13
N ALA A 13 -21.08 19.41 -11.16
CA ALA A 13 -20.34 18.18 -11.43
C ALA A 13 -18.91 18.54 -11.83
N LEU A 14 -17.94 18.10 -11.05
CA LEU A 14 -16.53 18.10 -11.43
C LEU A 14 -16.22 16.71 -11.98
N VAL A 15 -16.35 16.58 -13.30
CA VAL A 15 -15.74 15.50 -14.08
C VAL A 15 -14.28 15.88 -14.25
N ALA A 16 -13.39 15.25 -13.51
CA ALA A 16 -11.95 15.37 -13.73
C ALA A 16 -11.59 14.50 -14.95
N ALA A 17 -11.26 15.18 -16.05
CA ALA A 17 -10.85 14.55 -17.30
C ALA A 17 -9.47 13.87 -17.16
N ALA A 18 -9.36 12.70 -17.81
CA ALA A 18 -8.18 11.85 -17.87
C ALA A 18 -6.95 12.56 -18.44
N ALA A 19 -5.79 12.32 -17.83
CA ALA A 19 -4.49 12.59 -18.43
C ALA A 19 -3.91 11.28 -18.97
N VAL A 20 -4.09 11.04 -20.28
CA VAL A 20 -3.36 10.00 -21.02
C VAL A 20 -2.02 10.59 -21.43
N VAL A 21 -0.93 10.00 -20.93
CA VAL A 21 0.42 10.24 -21.47
C VAL A 21 0.84 8.98 -22.21
N ALA A 22 0.54 8.94 -23.50
CA ALA A 22 1.19 8.02 -24.44
C ALA A 22 2.52 8.65 -24.86
N ALA A 23 3.63 8.09 -24.38
CA ALA A 23 4.96 8.44 -24.87
C ALA A 23 5.42 7.35 -25.84
N SER A 24 5.12 7.53 -27.12
CA SER A 24 5.60 6.67 -28.20
C SER A 24 7.04 7.04 -28.56
N ALA A 25 7.98 6.15 -28.29
CA ALA A 25 9.32 6.18 -28.84
C ALA A 25 9.68 4.80 -29.40
N LEU A 26 10.00 4.77 -30.69
CA LEU A 26 10.35 3.63 -31.53
C LEU A 26 11.45 2.76 -30.89
N VAL A 27 11.10 1.55 -30.46
CA VAL A 27 12.01 0.46 -30.07
C VAL A 27 11.32 -0.83 -30.51
N ALA A 28 12.07 -1.83 -31.00
CA ALA A 28 11.58 -3.10 -31.56
C ALA A 28 10.24 -3.55 -30.96
N CYS A 29 9.24 -3.86 -31.81
CA CYS A 29 7.97 -4.46 -31.39
C CYS A 29 8.31 -5.70 -30.55
N ASN A 30 8.16 -5.55 -29.25
CA ASN A 30 8.43 -6.54 -28.23
C ASN A 30 7.04 -6.98 -27.74
N ASP A 31 6.84 -8.29 -27.55
CA ASP A 31 5.52 -8.86 -27.30
C ASP A 31 4.88 -8.23 -26.04
N ALA A 32 5.67 -7.86 -25.03
CA ALA A 32 5.15 -7.13 -23.87
C ALA A 32 4.67 -5.70 -24.18
N ASN A 33 5.24 -4.98 -25.15
CA ASN A 33 4.72 -3.67 -25.55
C ASN A 33 3.37 -3.81 -26.25
N ALA A 34 3.26 -4.76 -27.18
CA ALA A 34 2.01 -5.04 -27.88
C ALA A 34 0.93 -5.55 -26.91
N PHE A 35 1.30 -6.44 -25.99
CA PHE A 35 0.43 -6.87 -24.89
C PHE A 35 -0.06 -5.67 -24.08
N ALA A 36 0.87 -4.77 -23.71
CA ALA A 36 0.54 -3.62 -22.87
C ALA A 36 -0.44 -2.67 -23.56
N ASP A 37 -0.27 -2.44 -24.87
CA ASP A 37 -1.15 -1.60 -25.67
C ASP A 37 -2.55 -2.23 -25.81
N GLU A 38 -2.65 -3.53 -26.09
CA GLU A 38 -3.93 -4.23 -26.18
C GLU A 38 -4.65 -4.26 -24.82
N TYR A 39 -3.94 -4.63 -23.76
CA TYR A 39 -4.52 -4.67 -22.41
C TYR A 39 -4.95 -3.27 -21.95
N ALA A 40 -4.20 -2.23 -22.29
CA ALA A 40 -4.61 -0.85 -22.02
C ALA A 40 -5.92 -0.48 -22.75
N ALA A 41 -6.02 -0.79 -24.04
CA ALA A 41 -7.25 -0.57 -24.81
C ALA A 41 -8.45 -1.33 -24.22
N TYR A 42 -8.24 -2.56 -23.73
CA TYR A 42 -9.25 -3.30 -22.99
C TYR A 42 -9.69 -2.56 -21.72
N LEU A 43 -8.76 -2.09 -20.89
CA LEU A 43 -9.05 -1.37 -19.65
C LEU A 43 -9.84 -0.07 -19.87
N GLU A 44 -9.60 0.64 -20.97
CA GLU A 44 -10.37 1.85 -21.34
C GLU A 44 -11.85 1.57 -21.53
N THR A 45 -12.20 0.36 -21.97
CA THR A 45 -13.60 -0.05 -22.18
C THR A 45 -14.29 -0.53 -20.91
N GLN A 46 -13.57 -0.70 -19.80
CA GLN A 46 -14.14 -1.28 -18.58
C GLN A 46 -14.85 -0.22 -17.72
N PRO A 47 -16.19 -0.30 -17.56
CA PRO A 47 -16.94 0.69 -16.79
C PRO A 47 -16.69 0.60 -15.28
N SER A 48 -15.99 -0.42 -14.78
CA SER A 48 -15.65 -0.54 -13.35
C SER A 48 -14.27 0.02 -13.03
N VAL A 49 -13.48 0.37 -14.04
CA VAL A 49 -12.14 0.96 -13.89
C VAL A 49 -12.29 2.48 -13.85
N GLU A 50 -11.64 3.12 -12.88
CA GLU A 50 -11.57 4.57 -12.74
C GLU A 50 -10.28 5.12 -13.36
N THR A 51 -9.14 4.58 -12.93
CA THR A 51 -7.82 4.93 -13.47
C THR A 51 -7.00 3.66 -13.65
N PHE A 52 -6.08 3.68 -14.61
CA PHE A 52 -5.15 2.58 -14.79
C PHE A 52 -3.82 3.04 -15.38
N ARG A 53 -2.82 2.19 -15.25
CA ARG A 53 -1.53 2.30 -15.90
C ARG A 53 -1.01 0.90 -16.23
N VAL A 54 -0.65 0.68 -17.48
CA VAL A 54 0.01 -0.56 -17.93
C VAL A 54 1.47 -0.25 -18.25
N ARG A 55 2.39 -1.06 -17.74
CA ARG A 55 3.83 -0.91 -17.92
C ARG A 55 4.43 -2.21 -18.44
N PRO A 56 4.95 -2.24 -19.67
CA PRO A 56 5.80 -3.33 -20.12
C PRO A 56 7.17 -3.27 -19.43
N ASN A 57 7.69 -4.43 -19.04
CA ASN A 57 9.00 -4.61 -18.46
C ASN A 57 9.82 -5.54 -19.37
N ASN A 58 10.71 -4.93 -20.16
CA ASN A 58 11.51 -5.62 -21.18
C ASN A 58 12.98 -5.70 -20.74
N THR A 59 13.20 -5.90 -19.44
CA THR A 59 14.53 -5.78 -18.82
C THR A 59 15.50 -6.87 -19.30
N MET A 60 15.00 -8.01 -19.79
CA MET A 60 15.79 -9.07 -20.39
C MET A 60 15.07 -9.72 -21.59
N PRO A 61 15.77 -10.04 -22.70
CA PRO A 61 15.19 -10.79 -23.81
C PRO A 61 14.66 -12.16 -23.35
N GLY A 62 13.39 -12.46 -23.62
CA GLY A 62 12.74 -13.73 -23.24
C GLY A 62 12.36 -13.85 -21.76
N ALA A 63 12.32 -12.73 -21.04
CA ALA A 63 11.79 -12.61 -19.68
C ALA A 63 10.81 -11.40 -19.63
N GLU A 64 9.83 -11.42 -20.51
CA GLU A 64 8.94 -10.30 -20.78
C GLU A 64 7.78 -10.32 -19.79
N SER A 65 7.54 -9.20 -19.11
CA SER A 65 6.44 -9.09 -18.16
C SER A 65 5.71 -7.77 -18.27
N VAL A 66 4.46 -7.75 -17.82
CA VAL A 66 3.63 -6.55 -17.81
C VAL A 66 3.10 -6.30 -16.41
N ASP A 67 3.33 -5.10 -15.89
CA ASP A 67 2.77 -4.66 -14.61
C ASP A 67 1.63 -3.66 -14.88
N SER A 68 0.42 -3.99 -14.41
CA SER A 68 -0.74 -3.11 -14.50
C SER A 68 -1.13 -2.62 -13.12
N THR A 69 -1.28 -1.32 -12.95
CA THR A 69 -1.90 -0.71 -11.76
C THR A 69 -3.30 -0.25 -12.14
N ILE A 70 -4.32 -0.69 -11.42
CA ILE A 70 -5.72 -0.47 -11.77
C ILE A 70 -6.44 0.01 -10.51
N THR A 71 -7.16 1.11 -10.60
CA THR A 71 -8.06 1.60 -9.54
C THR A 71 -9.49 1.38 -10.00
N LEU A 72 -10.27 0.66 -9.20
CA LEU A 72 -11.69 0.44 -9.42
C LEU A 72 -12.50 1.62 -8.89
N ARG A 73 -13.69 1.83 -9.44
CA ARG A 73 -14.61 2.87 -8.96
C ARG A 73 -15.02 2.64 -7.51
N ASP A 74 -15.27 3.74 -6.82
CA ASP A 74 -15.83 3.72 -5.46
C ASP A 74 -17.26 3.16 -5.40
N GLY A 75 -17.65 2.71 -4.20
CA GLY A 75 -19.01 2.24 -3.92
C GLY A 75 -19.35 0.85 -4.46
N MET A 76 -18.37 0.13 -5.03
CA MET A 76 -18.56 -1.25 -5.49
C MET A 76 -18.74 -2.20 -4.31
N SER A 77 -19.67 -3.16 -4.44
CA SER A 77 -19.85 -4.24 -3.47
C SER A 77 -18.69 -5.25 -3.52
N ASP A 78 -18.55 -6.10 -2.49
CA ASP A 78 -17.54 -7.17 -2.49
C ASP A 78 -17.68 -8.09 -3.70
N ASP A 79 -18.92 -8.39 -4.09
CA ASP A 79 -19.27 -9.21 -5.24
C ASP A 79 -18.83 -8.54 -6.54
N ASP A 80 -19.12 -7.25 -6.69
CA ASP A 80 -18.74 -6.48 -7.89
C ASP A 80 -17.23 -6.30 -8.01
N VAL A 81 -16.54 -6.01 -6.89
CA VAL A 81 -15.07 -5.93 -6.84
C VAL A 81 -14.47 -7.27 -7.25
N THR A 82 -14.91 -8.36 -6.63
CA THR A 82 -14.43 -9.71 -6.91
C THR A 82 -14.64 -10.08 -8.38
N ALA A 83 -15.86 -9.92 -8.89
CA ALA A 83 -16.22 -10.27 -10.26
C ALA A 83 -15.45 -9.41 -11.27
N THR A 84 -15.19 -8.13 -10.95
CA THR A 84 -14.38 -7.25 -11.79
C THR A 84 -12.93 -7.71 -11.83
N ILE A 85 -12.29 -7.94 -10.69
CA ILE A 85 -10.90 -8.43 -10.64
C ILE A 85 -10.76 -9.77 -11.40
N GLN A 86 -11.70 -10.71 -11.21
CA GLN A 86 -11.69 -11.98 -11.94
C GLN A 86 -11.79 -11.78 -13.45
N ARG A 87 -12.63 -10.84 -13.91
CA ARG A 87 -12.79 -10.53 -15.33
C ARG A 87 -11.52 -9.91 -15.92
N LEU A 88 -10.92 -8.95 -15.21
CA LEU A 88 -9.65 -8.32 -15.60
C LEU A 88 -8.55 -9.37 -15.72
N ALA A 89 -8.40 -10.23 -14.72
CA ALA A 89 -7.41 -11.31 -14.70
C ALA A 89 -7.70 -12.45 -15.71
N ALA A 90 -8.91 -12.54 -16.26
CA ALA A 90 -9.30 -13.55 -17.23
C ALA A 90 -9.18 -13.08 -18.68
N HIS A 91 -8.95 -11.79 -18.92
CA HIS A 91 -8.82 -11.27 -20.27
C HIS A 91 -7.55 -11.84 -20.91
N GLN A 92 -7.74 -12.45 -22.08
CA GLN A 92 -6.66 -13.00 -22.88
C GLN A 92 -6.21 -11.95 -23.89
N VAL A 93 -4.90 -11.85 -24.03
CA VAL A 93 -4.20 -11.04 -25.01
C VAL A 93 -3.35 -12.01 -25.83
N ASP A 94 -3.27 -11.83 -27.14
CA ASP A 94 -2.69 -12.84 -28.04
C ASP A 94 -1.16 -12.98 -27.88
N GLU A 95 -0.49 -11.91 -27.42
CA GLU A 95 0.94 -11.85 -27.16
C GLU A 95 1.37 -12.76 -26.01
N ARG A 96 2.51 -13.45 -26.22
CA ARG A 96 3.08 -14.37 -25.24
C ARG A 96 4.09 -13.65 -24.36
N ILE A 97 3.67 -13.32 -23.14
CA ILE A 97 4.55 -12.82 -22.08
C ILE A 97 4.74 -13.90 -21.00
N ASP A 98 5.81 -13.79 -20.21
CA ASP A 98 6.09 -14.73 -19.13
C ASP A 98 5.20 -14.48 -17.92
N GLU A 99 4.94 -13.21 -17.59
CA GLU A 99 4.14 -12.87 -16.42
C GLU A 99 3.38 -11.55 -16.58
N HIS A 100 2.10 -11.59 -16.18
CA HIS A 100 1.27 -10.41 -16.03
C HIS A 100 0.95 -10.20 -14.55
N ARG A 101 1.16 -8.98 -14.04
CA ARG A 101 0.86 -8.65 -12.64
C ARG A 101 -0.13 -7.50 -12.60
N LEU A 102 -1.23 -7.70 -11.88
CA LEU A 102 -2.28 -6.71 -11.67
C LEU A 102 -2.22 -6.22 -10.21
N ARG A 103 -2.01 -4.93 -10.00
CA ARG A 103 -2.19 -4.28 -8.70
C ARG A 103 -3.55 -3.59 -8.72
N VAL A 104 -4.57 -4.25 -8.18
CA VAL A 104 -5.93 -3.74 -8.21
C VAL A 104 -6.26 -3.06 -6.90
N THR A 105 -6.58 -1.77 -6.97
CA THR A 105 -6.96 -0.95 -5.83
C THR A 105 -8.46 -0.70 -5.84
N PHE A 106 -9.11 -0.86 -4.70
CA PHE A 106 -10.52 -0.55 -4.51
C PHE A 106 -10.74 0.14 -3.16
N SER A 107 -11.81 0.95 -3.08
CA SER A 107 -12.23 1.58 -1.84
C SER A 107 -12.79 0.56 -0.87
N ALA A 108 -12.22 0.51 0.33
CA ALA A 108 -12.62 -0.40 1.39
C ALA A 108 -13.70 0.19 2.30
N ARG A 109 -13.66 1.52 2.49
CA ARG A 109 -14.59 2.29 3.34
C ARG A 109 -14.94 3.64 2.70
N ASP A 110 -15.78 3.64 1.67
CA ASP A 110 -16.34 4.85 1.02
C ASP A 110 -15.33 5.99 0.75
N GLY A 111 -14.10 5.64 0.36
CA GLY A 111 -13.02 6.57 0.01
C GLY A 111 -12.11 6.95 1.18
N GLU A 112 -12.42 6.54 2.41
CA GLU A 112 -11.59 6.77 3.60
C GLU A 112 -10.40 5.82 3.70
N ALA A 113 -10.52 4.64 3.10
CA ALA A 113 -9.47 3.63 3.06
C ALA A 113 -9.43 2.93 1.70
N ALA A 114 -8.23 2.72 1.18
CA ALA A 114 -8.00 1.96 -0.04
C ALA A 114 -7.35 0.61 0.26
N VAL A 115 -7.80 -0.45 -0.41
CA VAL A 115 -7.14 -1.75 -0.41
C VAL A 115 -6.53 -2.01 -1.77
N THR A 116 -5.28 -2.47 -1.81
CA THR A 116 -4.62 -2.94 -3.03
C THR A 116 -4.35 -4.44 -2.91
N LEU A 117 -4.80 -5.22 -3.88
CA LEU A 117 -4.46 -6.64 -4.01
C LEU A 117 -3.54 -6.85 -5.23
N LEU A 118 -2.45 -7.59 -5.03
CA LEU A 118 -1.66 -8.12 -6.14
C LEU A 118 -2.31 -9.39 -6.69
N VAL A 119 -2.61 -9.39 -7.98
CA VAL A 119 -3.19 -10.52 -8.71
C VAL A 119 -2.26 -10.92 -9.84
N ILE A 120 -1.88 -12.19 -9.89
CA ILE A 120 -1.06 -12.79 -10.96
C ILE A 120 -1.94 -13.84 -11.66
N PRO A 121 -2.48 -13.54 -12.86
CA PRO A 121 -3.30 -14.46 -13.61
C PRO A 121 -2.63 -15.83 -13.78
N GLY A 122 -3.34 -16.90 -13.43
CA GLY A 122 -2.84 -18.27 -13.54
C GLY A 122 -1.87 -18.71 -12.43
N SER A 123 -1.60 -17.86 -11.43
CA SER A 123 -0.81 -18.27 -10.26
C SER A 123 -1.59 -19.22 -9.35
N ASP A 124 -0.93 -20.30 -8.89
CA ASP A 124 -1.47 -21.20 -7.86
C ASP A 124 -1.39 -20.59 -6.44
N ASN A 125 -0.82 -19.40 -6.28
CA ASN A 125 -0.77 -18.75 -4.98
C ASN A 125 -2.20 -18.32 -4.57
N PRO A 126 -2.70 -18.79 -3.40
CA PRO A 126 -4.06 -18.53 -2.94
C PRO A 126 -4.35 -17.06 -2.61
N ARG A 127 -3.37 -16.15 -2.69
CA ARG A 127 -3.58 -14.70 -2.53
C ARG A 127 -3.52 -13.93 -3.83
N MET A 128 -2.88 -14.49 -4.85
CA MET A 128 -2.55 -13.77 -6.07
C MET A 128 -3.29 -14.28 -7.30
N GLY A 129 -3.54 -15.58 -7.45
CA GLY A 129 -4.12 -16.10 -8.71
C GLY A 129 -5.30 -17.01 -8.52
N ASP A 130 -5.48 -17.59 -7.33
CA ASP A 130 -6.60 -18.48 -7.06
C ASP A 130 -7.93 -17.71 -7.03
N ARG A 131 -8.77 -17.99 -8.02
CA ARG A 131 -10.10 -17.37 -8.14
C ARG A 131 -11.02 -17.74 -6.99
N SER A 132 -10.80 -18.88 -6.33
CA SER A 132 -11.67 -19.38 -5.26
C SER A 132 -11.50 -18.62 -3.94
N THR A 133 -10.35 -17.96 -3.74
CA THR A 133 -10.01 -17.23 -2.51
C THR A 133 -10.11 -15.71 -2.65
N LEU A 134 -10.21 -15.18 -3.87
CA LEU A 134 -10.20 -13.74 -4.10
C LEU A 134 -11.32 -13.00 -3.35
N ARG A 135 -12.55 -13.54 -3.36
CA ARG A 135 -13.69 -12.97 -2.63
C ARG A 135 -13.38 -12.84 -1.14
N HIS A 136 -12.78 -13.88 -0.59
CA HIS A 136 -12.40 -13.96 0.81
C HIS A 136 -11.36 -12.88 1.16
N TRP A 137 -10.37 -12.64 0.31
CA TRP A 137 -9.40 -11.55 0.50
C TRP A 137 -10.03 -10.16 0.43
N VAL A 138 -10.97 -9.93 -0.49
CA VAL A 138 -11.73 -8.67 -0.56
C VAL A 138 -12.50 -8.43 0.74
N GLN A 139 -13.18 -9.45 1.24
CA GLN A 139 -13.96 -9.37 2.48
C GLN A 139 -13.08 -9.13 3.72
N ARG A 140 -12.00 -9.91 3.87
CA ARG A 140 -11.08 -9.80 5.02
C ARG A 140 -10.38 -8.45 5.08
N THR A 141 -9.92 -7.94 3.94
CA THR A 141 -9.23 -6.65 3.91
C THR A 141 -10.16 -5.48 4.22
N ARG A 142 -11.41 -5.53 3.75
CA ARG A 142 -12.44 -4.55 4.16
C ARG A 142 -12.75 -4.65 5.66
N ALA A 143 -12.97 -5.86 6.18
CA ALA A 143 -13.22 -6.06 7.60
C ALA A 143 -12.07 -5.50 8.46
N ALA A 144 -10.81 -5.76 8.10
CA ALA A 144 -9.65 -5.22 8.80
C ALA A 144 -9.64 -3.68 8.84
N THR A 145 -10.02 -3.01 7.74
CA THR A 145 -10.12 -1.54 7.72
C THR A 145 -11.30 -1.01 8.56
N VAL A 146 -12.38 -1.78 8.72
CA VAL A 146 -13.53 -1.41 9.58
C VAL A 146 -13.18 -1.59 11.06
N GLU A 147 -12.49 -2.67 11.40
CA GLU A 147 -12.01 -2.95 12.77
C GLU A 147 -10.92 -1.97 13.20
N THR A 148 -10.10 -1.50 12.25
CA THR A 148 -9.06 -0.50 12.47
C THR A 148 -9.24 0.73 11.56
N PRO A 149 -10.17 1.66 11.90
CA PRO A 149 -10.54 2.79 11.05
C PRO A 149 -9.43 3.81 10.78
N THR A 150 -8.30 3.72 11.49
CA THR A 150 -7.14 4.58 11.24
C THR A 150 -6.31 4.11 10.06
N ILE A 151 -6.51 2.88 9.57
CA ILE A 151 -5.93 2.40 8.31
C ILE A 151 -6.56 3.18 7.15
N VAL A 152 -5.70 3.85 6.38
CA VAL A 152 -6.07 4.61 5.17
C VAL A 152 -5.61 3.91 3.88
N ALA A 153 -4.62 3.02 3.98
CA ALA A 153 -4.27 2.13 2.89
C ALA A 153 -3.82 0.77 3.42
N LEU A 154 -4.25 -0.31 2.78
CA LEU A 154 -3.80 -1.68 3.07
C LEU A 154 -3.42 -2.37 1.76
N ARG A 155 -2.20 -2.86 1.65
CA ARG A 155 -1.66 -3.46 0.42
C ARG A 155 -1.22 -4.88 0.70
N LEU A 156 -1.76 -5.82 -0.08
CA LEU A 156 -1.41 -7.23 0.00
C LEU A 156 -0.58 -7.59 -1.24
N TRP A 157 0.67 -7.95 -0.99
CA TRP A 157 1.63 -8.42 -1.97
C TRP A 157 1.77 -9.95 -1.92
N SER A 158 2.66 -10.50 -2.73
CA SER A 158 2.96 -11.94 -2.78
C SER A 158 3.32 -12.53 -1.43
N ASP A 159 4.17 -11.82 -0.72
CA ASP A 159 4.90 -12.23 0.47
C ASP A 159 4.94 -11.11 1.51
N ALA A 160 4.21 -10.02 1.29
CA ALA A 160 4.20 -8.88 2.19
C ALA A 160 2.81 -8.26 2.39
N VAL A 161 2.62 -7.63 3.56
CA VAL A 161 1.47 -6.76 3.85
C VAL A 161 1.98 -5.41 4.32
N ASP A 162 1.56 -4.34 3.63
CA ASP A 162 1.87 -2.97 4.01
C ASP A 162 0.60 -2.22 4.39
N ALA A 163 0.58 -1.59 5.56
CA ALA A 163 -0.48 -0.66 5.93
C ALA A 163 0.04 0.78 6.06
N THR A 164 -0.82 1.73 5.73
CA THR A 164 -0.62 3.15 6.00
C THR A 164 -1.71 3.62 6.94
N THR A 165 -1.34 4.35 7.98
CA THR A 165 -2.27 4.80 9.04
C THR A 165 -2.21 6.31 9.24
N ALA A 166 -3.37 6.90 9.54
CA ALA A 166 -3.50 8.30 9.96
C ALA A 166 -3.24 8.50 11.47
N ALA A 167 -3.06 7.42 12.23
CA ALA A 167 -2.74 7.45 13.66
C ALA A 167 -1.30 6.95 13.91
N SER A 168 -0.94 6.74 15.18
CA SER A 168 0.32 6.10 15.54
C SER A 168 0.45 4.71 14.90
N ALA A 169 1.67 4.36 14.46
CA ALA A 169 1.92 3.11 13.76
C ALA A 169 1.73 1.87 14.65
N PHE A 170 2.14 1.91 15.93
CA PHE A 170 2.20 0.72 16.78
C PHE A 170 0.86 -0.01 17.02
N PRO A 171 -0.26 0.68 17.37
CA PRO A 171 -1.54 0.01 17.52
C PRO A 171 -1.99 -0.68 16.22
N VAL A 172 -1.73 -0.05 15.07
CA VAL A 172 -2.04 -0.65 13.76
C VAL A 172 -1.13 -1.82 13.46
N ALA A 173 0.16 -1.77 13.84
CA ALA A 173 1.06 -2.92 13.70
C ALA A 173 0.53 -4.15 14.45
N THR A 174 0.01 -3.98 15.67
CA THR A 174 -0.62 -5.07 16.41
C THR A 174 -1.87 -5.62 15.71
N ALA A 175 -2.69 -4.74 15.10
CA ALA A 175 -3.87 -5.16 14.35
C ALA A 175 -3.50 -5.92 13.05
N ILE A 176 -2.47 -5.48 12.35
CA ILE A 176 -1.94 -6.16 11.15
C ILE A 176 -1.35 -7.51 11.52
N ASP A 177 -0.66 -7.61 12.65
CA ASP A 177 -0.13 -8.88 13.17
C ASP A 177 -1.26 -9.90 13.38
N ALA A 178 -2.34 -9.51 14.06
CA ALA A 178 -3.51 -10.36 14.27
C ALA A 178 -4.25 -10.71 12.95
N PHE A 179 -4.33 -9.76 12.02
CA PHE A 179 -4.88 -10.01 10.68
C PHE A 179 -4.09 -11.11 9.96
N VAL A 180 -2.75 -11.09 10.05
CA VAL A 180 -1.88 -12.07 9.41
C VAL A 180 -1.87 -13.42 10.11
N GLU A 181 -1.88 -13.44 11.45
CA GLU A 181 -1.88 -14.67 12.24
C GLU A 181 -3.03 -15.61 11.88
N SER A 182 -4.18 -15.05 11.49
CA SER A 182 -5.32 -15.86 11.03
C SER A 182 -5.04 -16.65 9.74
N GLU A 183 -4.16 -16.17 8.85
CA GLU A 183 -3.76 -16.84 7.61
C GLU A 183 -2.31 -16.48 7.19
N PRO A 184 -1.28 -17.08 7.82
CA PRO A 184 0.11 -16.66 7.67
C PRO A 184 0.80 -17.25 6.43
N ALA A 185 0.22 -18.27 5.79
CA ALA A 185 0.91 -19.18 4.88
C ALA A 185 1.50 -18.48 3.64
N GLY A 186 2.81 -18.21 3.64
CA GLY A 186 3.56 -17.56 2.56
C GLY A 186 3.81 -16.05 2.74
N LEU A 187 3.48 -15.47 3.90
CA LEU A 187 3.85 -14.10 4.24
C LEU A 187 5.23 -14.11 4.90
N VAL A 188 6.04 -13.14 4.51
CA VAL A 188 7.41 -12.97 5.02
C VAL A 188 7.52 -11.62 5.70
N GLN A 189 7.00 -10.54 5.10
CA GLN A 189 7.29 -9.17 5.54
C GLN A 189 6.04 -8.37 5.86
N LEU A 190 6.03 -7.69 7.00
CA LEU A 190 4.94 -6.83 7.43
C LEU A 190 5.47 -5.41 7.66
N SER A 191 4.71 -4.42 7.22
CA SER A 191 5.05 -3.02 7.48
C SER A 191 3.85 -2.14 7.79
N VAL A 192 4.06 -1.14 8.66
CA VAL A 192 3.08 -0.10 8.97
C VAL A 192 3.77 1.25 8.96
N SER A 193 3.33 2.12 8.05
CA SER A 193 3.78 3.51 7.99
C SER A 193 2.75 4.43 8.65
N GLY A 194 3.13 5.04 9.75
CA GLY A 194 2.40 6.15 10.39
C GLY A 194 3.20 7.45 10.31
N ALA A 195 2.57 8.55 10.76
CA ALA A 195 3.24 9.84 10.84
C ALA A 195 4.37 9.88 11.90
N ASP A 196 4.30 9.00 12.90
CA ASP A 196 5.28 8.88 13.98
C ASP A 196 6.46 8.00 13.63
N CYS A 197 6.23 6.86 12.95
CA CYS A 197 7.28 5.93 12.56
C CYS A 197 6.84 4.96 11.46
N ASN A 198 7.81 4.43 10.72
CA ASN A 198 7.64 3.25 9.87
C ASN A 198 8.10 1.99 10.61
N LEU A 199 7.19 1.04 10.84
CA LEU A 199 7.44 -0.20 11.55
C LEU A 199 7.54 -1.35 10.57
N GLN A 200 8.53 -2.23 10.74
CA GLN A 200 8.80 -3.35 9.85
C GLN A 200 9.19 -4.59 10.66
N TRP A 201 8.47 -5.69 10.47
CA TRP A 201 8.78 -6.98 11.12
C TRP A 201 8.53 -8.13 10.15
N ASP A 202 9.08 -9.30 10.45
CA ASP A 202 8.79 -10.52 9.71
C ASP A 202 7.48 -11.13 10.23
N ALA A 203 6.73 -11.82 9.37
CA ALA A 203 5.43 -12.40 9.74
C ALA A 203 5.51 -13.55 10.77
N ASP A 204 6.71 -14.09 11.01
CA ASP A 204 6.99 -15.08 12.06
C ASP A 204 7.58 -14.47 13.34
N ASP A 205 7.60 -13.13 13.43
CA ASP A 205 8.01 -12.34 14.60
C ASP A 205 6.82 -11.51 15.13
N SER A 206 7.01 -10.82 16.26
CA SER A 206 6.00 -9.93 16.84
C SER A 206 6.44 -8.46 16.74
N PRO A 207 5.52 -7.53 16.43
CA PRO A 207 5.83 -6.09 16.44
C PRO A 207 6.16 -5.59 17.85
N THR A 208 5.93 -6.38 18.91
CA THR A 208 6.21 -6.01 20.30
C THR A 208 7.66 -5.58 20.52
N ALA A 209 8.63 -6.20 19.85
CA ALA A 209 10.04 -5.83 19.93
C ALA A 209 10.30 -4.39 19.43
N LEU A 210 9.41 -3.86 18.60
CA LEU A 210 9.50 -2.50 18.08
C LEU A 210 8.93 -1.45 19.04
N ALA A 211 8.22 -1.83 20.12
CA ALA A 211 7.51 -0.89 20.98
C ALA A 211 8.41 0.22 21.56
N ALA A 212 9.70 -0.07 21.75
CA ALA A 212 10.69 0.86 22.30
C ALA A 212 10.84 2.16 21.51
N TYR A 213 10.49 2.20 20.21
CA TYR A 213 10.54 3.46 19.44
C TYR A 213 9.69 4.55 20.10
N ARG A 214 8.56 4.16 20.71
CA ARG A 214 7.61 5.07 21.36
C ARG A 214 8.25 5.79 22.55
N ASP A 215 9.07 5.08 23.33
CA ASP A 215 9.80 5.65 24.46
C ASP A 215 10.86 6.64 23.99
N LEU A 216 11.51 6.37 22.85
CA LEU A 216 12.53 7.25 22.28
C LEU A 216 11.89 8.54 21.75
N ILE A 217 10.81 8.44 20.96
CA ILE A 217 10.16 9.63 20.39
C ILE A 217 9.39 10.44 21.45
N ALA A 218 9.00 9.84 22.57
CA ALA A 218 8.33 10.55 23.67
C ALA A 218 9.23 11.58 24.37
N LEU A 219 10.54 11.53 24.14
CA LEU A 219 11.51 12.51 24.64
C LEU A 219 11.55 13.79 23.77
N LEU A 220 10.98 13.76 22.57
CA LEU A 220 10.86 14.96 21.75
C LEU A 220 9.89 15.95 22.41
N PRO A 221 10.09 17.26 22.21
CA PRO A 221 9.16 18.27 22.71
C PRO A 221 7.73 18.01 22.21
N ASN A 222 6.73 18.38 23.01
CA ASN A 222 5.33 18.20 22.65
C ASN A 222 5.01 18.82 21.27
N GLY A 223 4.42 18.02 20.39
CA GLY A 223 4.07 18.44 19.04
C GLY A 223 5.21 18.35 18.02
N VAL A 224 6.40 17.89 18.42
CA VAL A 224 7.53 17.65 17.53
C VAL A 224 7.54 16.17 17.13
N ALA A 225 7.40 15.92 15.83
CA ALA A 225 7.57 14.59 15.24
C ALA A 225 9.02 14.42 14.74
N PRO A 226 9.53 13.17 14.70
CA PRO A 226 10.80 12.90 14.01
C PRO A 226 10.67 13.25 12.52
N ALA A 227 11.77 13.76 11.93
CA ALA A 227 11.84 13.99 10.49
C ALA A 227 11.82 12.67 9.71
N HIS A 228 12.41 11.63 10.29
CA HIS A 228 12.32 10.25 9.83
C HIS A 228 12.39 9.31 11.02
N CYS A 229 11.54 8.28 11.05
CA CYS A 229 11.63 7.21 12.02
C CYS A 229 11.37 5.87 11.33
N ARG A 230 12.26 4.91 11.56
CA ARG A 230 12.09 3.52 11.16
C ARG A 230 12.45 2.62 12.33
N ALA A 231 11.57 1.71 12.71
CA ALA A 231 11.86 0.62 13.64
C ALA A 231 11.69 -0.70 12.90
N SER A 232 12.70 -1.56 12.96
CA SER A 232 12.71 -2.80 12.17
C SER A 232 13.25 -3.98 12.96
N SER A 233 12.59 -5.13 12.87
CA SER A 233 13.11 -6.44 13.27
C SER A 233 13.25 -7.40 12.09
N GLN A 234 12.91 -6.95 10.87
CA GLN A 234 13.06 -7.75 9.65
C GLN A 234 14.49 -8.24 9.43
N ARG A 235 14.61 -9.51 9.00
CA ARG A 235 15.89 -10.09 8.59
C ARG A 235 16.55 -9.23 7.48
N PRO A 236 17.89 -9.10 7.48
CA PRO A 236 18.87 -9.91 8.21
C PRO A 236 19.23 -9.37 9.61
N LEU A 237 18.45 -8.44 10.18
CA LEU A 237 18.68 -7.99 11.55
C LEU A 237 18.58 -9.17 12.53
N THR A 238 19.49 -9.21 13.50
CA THR A 238 19.48 -10.22 14.57
C THR A 238 18.69 -9.78 15.80
N GLU A 239 18.35 -8.49 15.87
CA GLU A 239 17.60 -7.85 16.94
C GLU A 239 16.88 -6.59 16.40
N ALA A 240 15.84 -6.14 17.09
CA ALA A 240 15.12 -4.92 16.72
C ALA A 240 16.05 -3.71 16.72
N SER A 241 16.01 -2.92 15.65
CA SER A 241 16.86 -1.74 15.46
C SER A 241 16.02 -0.50 15.15
N PHE A 242 16.47 0.65 15.66
CA PHE A 242 15.74 1.92 15.61
C PHE A 242 16.57 2.98 14.90
N PHE A 243 16.02 3.61 13.86
CA PHE A 243 16.67 4.66 13.09
C PHE A 243 15.82 5.93 13.16
N ILE A 244 16.27 6.91 13.93
CA ILE A 244 15.52 8.13 14.22
C ILE A 244 16.34 9.35 13.80
N THR A 245 15.77 10.14 12.90
CA THR A 245 16.29 11.46 12.53
C THR A 245 15.37 12.51 13.13
N VAL A 246 15.91 13.31 14.04
CA VAL A 246 15.18 14.41 14.69
C VAL A 246 15.31 15.71 13.89
N PRO A 247 14.37 16.66 14.02
CA PRO A 247 14.46 17.97 13.40
C PRO A 247 15.77 18.71 13.72
N ARG A 248 16.22 19.55 12.79
CA ARG A 248 17.51 20.27 12.88
C ARG A 248 17.62 21.19 14.10
N ASP A 249 16.50 21.72 14.56
CA ASP A 249 16.35 22.60 15.71
C ASP A 249 16.15 21.86 17.04
N THR A 250 16.21 20.52 17.04
CA THR A 250 16.14 19.72 18.26
C THR A 250 17.34 20.05 19.15
N ALA A 251 17.07 20.39 20.40
CA ALA A 251 18.11 20.77 21.34
C ALA A 251 19.10 19.60 21.61
N PRO A 252 20.43 19.85 21.70
CA PRO A 252 21.42 18.78 21.83
C PRO A 252 21.24 17.88 23.07
N ASP A 253 20.70 18.43 24.16
CA ASP A 253 20.38 17.70 25.39
C ASP A 253 19.23 16.69 25.18
N VAL A 254 18.24 17.03 24.36
CA VAL A 254 17.17 16.08 23.96
C VAL A 254 17.76 14.92 23.15
N VAL A 255 18.62 15.21 22.19
CA VAL A 255 19.30 14.17 21.38
C VAL A 255 20.12 13.24 22.27
N GLN A 256 20.82 13.81 23.24
CA GLN A 256 21.61 13.05 24.20
C GLN A 256 20.72 12.19 25.11
N ALA A 257 19.62 12.74 25.63
CA ALA A 257 18.65 12.01 26.44
C ALA A 257 18.03 10.83 25.69
N MET A 258 17.75 10.97 24.38
CA MET A 258 17.27 9.86 23.56
C MET A 258 18.30 8.73 23.44
N ARG A 259 19.59 9.07 23.30
CA ARG A 259 20.68 8.07 23.24
C ARG A 259 20.86 7.36 24.56
N GLU A 260 20.80 8.09 25.67
CA GLU A 260 20.84 7.54 27.02
C GLU A 260 19.65 6.61 27.25
N ARG A 261 18.44 7.02 26.87
CA ARG A 261 17.25 6.17 26.96
C ARG A 261 17.36 4.90 26.13
N ALA A 262 17.92 4.97 24.93
CA ALA A 262 18.17 3.77 24.11
C ALA A 262 19.15 2.81 24.80
N ALA A 263 20.22 3.34 25.41
CA ALA A 263 21.18 2.54 26.17
C ALA A 263 20.52 1.89 27.42
N ASP A 264 19.69 2.64 28.15
CA ASP A 264 18.95 2.13 29.32
C ASP A 264 17.95 1.01 28.95
N LEU A 265 17.34 1.12 27.77
CA LEU A 265 16.45 0.11 27.21
C LEU A 265 17.21 -1.10 26.63
N GLY A 266 18.53 -0.98 26.45
CA GLY A 266 19.35 -2.02 25.81
C GLY A 266 19.01 -2.23 24.34
N VAL A 267 18.55 -1.19 23.64
CA VAL A 267 18.13 -1.30 22.22
C VAL A 267 19.13 -0.65 21.27
N PRO A 268 19.45 -1.28 20.13
CA PRO A 268 20.24 -0.65 19.06
C PRO A 268 19.47 0.52 18.43
N ALA A 269 19.92 1.75 18.71
CA ALA A 269 19.31 2.96 18.14
C ALA A 269 20.35 3.90 17.50
N GLU A 270 20.12 4.26 16.24
CA GLU A 270 20.82 5.33 15.54
C GLU A 270 19.98 6.61 15.61
N ILE A 271 20.47 7.59 16.38
CA ILE A 271 19.79 8.88 16.58
C ILE A 271 20.62 10.01 15.96
N THR A 272 20.09 10.61 14.91
CA THR A 272 20.73 11.63 14.08
C THR A 272 19.91 12.92 14.03
N VAL A 273 20.56 14.03 13.69
CA VAL A 273 19.91 15.34 13.50
C VAL A 273 19.83 15.62 12.00
N ALA A 274 18.68 16.09 11.51
CA ALA A 274 18.50 16.45 10.11
C ALA A 274 19.50 17.53 9.65
N ALA A 275 19.98 17.40 8.41
CA ALA A 275 20.90 18.35 7.78
C ALA A 275 20.24 19.69 7.46
#